data_AF-A0A512HSG7-F1
#
_entry.id   AF-A0A512HSG7-F1
#
_cell.length_a   1.000
_cell.length_b   1.000
_cell.length_c   1.000
_cell.angle_alpha   90.00
_cell.angle_beta   90.00
_cell.angle_gamma   90.00
#
_symmetry.space_group_name_H-M   'P 1'
#
loop_
_entity.id
_entity.type
_entity.pdbx_description
1 polymer ?
#
loop_
_entity_poly.entity_id
_entity_poly.type
_entity_poly.pdbx_seq_one_letter_code
_entity_poly.pdbx_strand_id
1 'polypeptide(L)'
;MADAPGPERTPDGHFVVIDGRRWRATDPHIPDPLRQELVDELMSARRAVRAGEPDARGRVGDAKVALGERGHPWWDDHTDDTLRARAEATIRALLRKRDGKTICPSDVARVVGGSDWRQWMSDVRAVADALADDGRVVITQRGEPVEAGAAKGPVRIGRGERFDA
;
A
#
# COMPACT_ATOMS: atom_id res chain seq x y z
N MET A 1 20.60 -9.81 20.41
CA MET A 1 21.45 -10.09 19.23
C MET A 1 21.42 -8.84 18.38
N ALA A 2 22.57 -8.21 18.12
CA ALA A 2 22.62 -7.05 17.24
C ALA A 2 22.22 -7.50 15.84
N ASP A 3 21.18 -6.89 15.29
CA ASP A 3 20.71 -7.16 13.93
C ASP A 3 21.85 -6.86 12.96
N ALA A 4 22.10 -7.74 11.99
CA ALA A 4 23.15 -7.49 11.00
C ALA A 4 22.84 -6.18 10.28
N PRO A 5 23.83 -5.32 9.99
CA PRO A 5 23.57 -4.12 9.22
C PRO A 5 22.92 -4.51 7.89
N GLY A 6 21.82 -3.82 7.55
CA GLY A 6 21.11 -4.04 6.30
C GLY A 6 22.01 -3.83 5.06
N PRO A 7 21.52 -4.13 3.86
CA PRO A 7 22.31 -3.97 2.64
C PRO A 7 22.80 -2.53 2.48
N GLU A 8 23.99 -2.38 1.88
CA GLU A 8 24.58 -1.08 1.57
C GLU A 8 23.61 -0.21 0.78
N ARG A 9 23.59 1.09 1.06
CA ARG A 9 22.73 2.06 0.38
C ARG A 9 23.56 3.06 -0.43
N THR A 10 22.99 3.56 -1.52
CA THR A 10 23.56 4.70 -2.24
C THR A 10 23.58 5.96 -1.35
N PRO A 11 24.46 6.94 -1.61
CA PRO A 11 24.55 8.15 -0.78
C PRO A 11 23.24 8.96 -0.67
N ASP A 12 22.41 8.92 -1.72
CA ASP A 12 21.07 9.53 -1.75
C ASP A 12 20.00 8.69 -1.02
N GLY A 13 20.34 7.47 -0.60
CA GLY A 13 19.43 6.54 0.08
C GLY A 13 18.38 5.88 -0.82
N HIS A 14 18.32 6.24 -2.11
CA HIS A 14 17.30 5.80 -3.07
C HIS A 14 17.39 4.32 -3.43
N PHE A 15 18.59 3.74 -3.35
CA PHE A 15 18.83 2.35 -3.71
C PHE A 15 19.55 1.59 -2.61
N VAL A 16 19.25 0.29 -2.51
CA VAL A 16 20.10 -0.70 -1.84
C VAL A 16 20.94 -1.45 -2.88
N VAL A 17 22.16 -1.82 -2.52
CA VAL A 17 23.10 -2.54 -3.38
C VAL A 17 23.24 -3.97 -2.85
N ILE A 18 22.90 -4.95 -3.70
CA ILE A 18 22.97 -6.38 -3.39
C ILE A 18 23.68 -7.06 -4.55
N ASP A 19 24.80 -7.74 -4.27
CA ASP A 19 25.65 -8.40 -5.28
C ASP A 19 26.00 -7.49 -6.46
N GLY A 20 26.32 -6.21 -6.17
CA GLY A 20 26.65 -5.18 -7.16
C GLY A 20 25.46 -4.65 -7.97
N ARG A 21 24.23 -5.14 -7.73
CA ARG A 21 23.02 -4.65 -8.40
C ARG A 21 22.26 -3.67 -7.52
N ARG A 22 21.76 -2.59 -8.14
CA ARG A 22 20.92 -1.58 -7.48
C ARG A 22 19.45 -1.98 -7.52
N TRP A 23 18.81 -1.94 -6.36
CA TRP A 23 17.39 -2.14 -6.19
C TRP A 23 16.80 -0.92 -5.48
N ARG A 24 15.64 -0.43 -5.94
CA ARG A 24 15.00 0.72 -5.29
C ARG A 24 14.73 0.39 -3.82
N ALA A 25 15.17 1.25 -2.93
CA ALA A 25 14.93 1.11 -1.51
C ALA A 25 13.45 1.35 -1.19
N THR A 26 12.97 0.72 -0.13
CA THR A 26 11.67 1.04 0.45
C THR A 26 11.63 2.52 0.83
N ASP A 27 10.53 3.19 0.52
CA ASP A 27 10.31 4.60 0.84
C ASP A 27 10.50 4.84 2.35
N PRO A 28 11.47 5.68 2.76
CA PRO A 28 11.78 5.90 4.18
C PRO A 28 10.68 6.68 4.91
N HIS A 29 9.76 7.33 4.21
CA HIS A 29 8.70 8.16 4.82
C HIS A 29 7.48 7.36 5.27
N ILE A 30 7.39 6.07 4.90
CA ILE A 30 6.32 5.18 5.39
C ILE A 30 6.49 4.99 6.91
N PRO A 31 5.45 5.26 7.74
CA PRO A 31 5.52 5.00 9.18
C PRO A 31 5.79 3.52 9.50
N ASP A 32 6.66 3.26 10.47
CA ASP A 32 7.13 1.92 10.80
C ASP A 32 6.03 0.86 10.99
N PRO A 33 4.90 1.14 11.67
CA PRO A 33 3.83 0.15 11.79
C PRO A 33 3.24 -0.26 10.44
N LEU A 34 3.03 0.71 9.53
CA LEU A 34 2.49 0.47 8.20
C LEU A 34 3.53 -0.20 7.30
N ARG A 35 4.80 0.20 7.42
CA ARG A 35 5.92 -0.46 6.74
C ARG A 35 5.99 -1.94 7.12
N GLN A 36 5.93 -2.25 8.41
CA GLN A 36 5.96 -3.63 8.88
C GLN A 36 4.76 -4.43 8.37
N GLU A 37 3.56 -3.85 8.38
CA GLU A 37 2.37 -4.49 7.80
C GLU A 37 2.55 -4.85 6.31
N LEU A 38 3.12 -3.94 5.52
CA LEU A 38 3.40 -4.16 4.09
C LEU A 38 4.51 -5.19 3.86
N VAL A 39 5.57 -5.18 4.68
CA VAL A 39 6.64 -6.19 4.64
C VAL A 39 6.10 -7.56 4.98
N ASP A 40 5.24 -7.66 6.01
CA ASP A 40 4.61 -8.91 6.39
C ASP A 40 3.75 -9.49 5.26
N GLU A 41 2.95 -8.65 4.58
CA GLU A 41 2.19 -9.08 3.40
C GLU A 41 3.12 -9.48 2.25
N LEU A 42 4.19 -8.72 1.98
CA LEU A 42 5.17 -9.08 0.96
C LEU A 42 5.76 -10.48 1.21
N MET A 43 6.12 -10.78 2.46
CA MET A 43 6.67 -12.08 2.84
C MET A 43 5.61 -13.18 2.77
N SER A 44 4.36 -12.89 3.14
CA SER A 44 3.22 -13.79 2.96
C SER A 44 3.00 -14.13 1.48
N ALA A 45 2.91 -13.12 0.62
CA ALA A 45 2.74 -13.26 -0.81
C ALA A 45 3.90 -14.03 -1.46
N ARG A 46 5.16 -13.82 -1.04
CA ARG A 46 6.31 -14.61 -1.53
C ARG A 46 6.19 -16.09 -1.17
N ARG A 47 5.70 -16.42 0.04
CA ARG A 47 5.44 -17.82 0.43
C ARG A 47 4.34 -18.42 -0.43
N ALA A 48 3.25 -17.69 -0.68
CA ALA A 48 2.18 -18.11 -1.58
C ALA A 48 2.67 -18.36 -3.02
N VAL A 49 3.57 -17.52 -3.55
CA VAL A 49 4.22 -17.76 -4.86
C VAL A 49 4.99 -19.07 -4.86
N ARG A 50 5.74 -19.37 -3.79
CA ARG A 50 6.49 -20.63 -3.67
C ARG A 50 5.55 -21.84 -3.57
N ALA A 51 4.39 -21.67 -2.95
CA ALA A 51 3.35 -22.69 -2.84
C ALA A 51 2.54 -22.89 -4.14
N GLY A 52 2.72 -22.02 -5.14
CA GLY A 52 1.98 -22.09 -6.39
C GLY A 52 0.55 -21.56 -6.30
N GLU A 53 0.24 -20.75 -5.29
CA GLU A 53 -1.09 -20.16 -5.13
C GLU A 53 -1.41 -19.20 -6.30
N PRO A 54 -2.65 -19.21 -6.82
CA PRO A 54 -3.13 -18.24 -7.80
C PRO A 54 -2.98 -16.80 -7.29
N ASP A 55 -2.74 -15.85 -8.20
CA ASP A 55 -2.60 -14.41 -7.92
C ASP A 55 -1.52 -13.97 -6.91
N ALA A 56 -0.73 -14.89 -6.36
CA ALA A 56 0.33 -14.57 -5.42
C ALA A 56 1.39 -13.62 -6.00
N ARG A 57 1.64 -13.66 -7.32
CA ARG A 57 2.55 -12.72 -7.98
C ARG A 57 1.98 -11.30 -8.02
N GLY A 58 0.67 -11.15 -8.21
CA GLY A 58 -0.02 -9.86 -8.13
C GLY A 58 0.12 -9.25 -6.74
N ARG A 59 -0.06 -10.06 -5.70
CA ARG A 59 0.14 -9.66 -4.29
C ARG A 59 1.57 -9.15 -4.00
N VAL A 60 2.59 -9.83 -4.54
CA VAL A 60 3.98 -9.33 -4.47
C VAL A 60 4.13 -7.99 -5.19
N GLY A 61 3.47 -7.82 -6.34
CA GLY A 61 3.41 -6.56 -7.08
C GLY A 61 2.85 -5.43 -6.22
N ASP A 62 1.65 -5.62 -5.68
CA ASP A 62 0.97 -4.64 -4.84
C ASP A 62 1.80 -4.23 -3.63
N ALA A 63 2.32 -5.19 -2.87
CA ALA A 63 3.12 -4.89 -1.68
C ALA A 63 4.40 -4.11 -2.04
N LYS A 64 5.07 -4.45 -3.14
CA LYS A 64 6.27 -3.72 -3.60
C LYS A 64 5.96 -2.31 -4.11
N VAL A 65 4.83 -2.12 -4.79
CA VAL A 65 4.38 -0.77 -5.20
C VAL A 65 4.04 0.06 -3.96
N ALA A 66 3.31 -0.49 -2.99
CA ALA A 66 2.97 0.20 -1.74
C ALA A 66 4.24 0.62 -0.96
N LEU A 67 5.21 -0.29 -0.83
CA LEU A 67 6.53 -0.05 -0.24
C LEU A 67 7.39 0.98 -1.00
N GLY A 68 6.98 1.38 -2.20
CA GLY A 68 7.73 2.30 -3.07
C GLY A 68 8.90 1.63 -3.80
N GLU A 69 9.05 0.30 -3.73
CA GLU A 69 10.12 -0.48 -4.39
C GLU A 69 9.87 -0.65 -5.90
N ARG A 70 8.64 -0.35 -6.36
CA ARG A 70 8.19 -0.40 -7.76
C ARG A 70 7.24 0.76 -8.06
N GLY A 71 7.00 1.00 -9.35
CA GLY A 71 6.14 2.09 -9.82
C GLY A 71 6.89 3.42 -9.90
N HIS A 72 6.18 4.52 -9.71
CA HIS A 72 6.77 5.86 -9.65
C HIS A 72 7.79 5.96 -8.50
N PRO A 73 8.98 6.53 -8.71
CA PRO A 73 9.94 6.76 -7.64
C PRO A 73 9.36 7.66 -6.54
N TRP A 74 9.63 7.34 -5.28
CA TRP A 74 9.10 8.09 -4.13
C TRP A 74 9.87 9.39 -3.85
N TRP A 75 11.03 9.60 -4.49
CA TRP A 75 11.82 10.83 -4.41
C TRP A 75 11.50 11.83 -5.52
N ASP A 76 10.69 11.43 -6.50
CA ASP A 76 10.20 12.31 -7.55
C ASP A 76 8.83 12.88 -7.15
N ASP A 77 8.47 14.03 -7.69
CA ASP A 77 7.16 14.64 -7.44
C ASP A 77 6.02 13.71 -7.86
N HIS A 78 4.98 13.66 -7.02
CA HIS A 78 3.78 12.89 -7.31
C HIS A 78 2.79 13.70 -8.15
N THR A 79 2.25 13.04 -9.18
CA THR A 79 1.00 13.43 -9.84
C THR A 79 -0.16 12.61 -9.29
N ASP A 80 -1.38 13.08 -9.48
CA ASP A 80 -2.62 12.39 -9.08
C ASP A 80 -2.65 10.94 -9.60
N ASP A 81 -2.21 10.70 -10.84
CA ASP A 81 -2.18 9.36 -11.45
C ASP A 81 -1.14 8.43 -10.80
N THR A 82 0.07 8.95 -10.54
CA THR A 82 1.12 8.15 -9.88
C THR A 82 0.73 7.80 -8.44
N LEU A 83 0.08 8.74 -7.75
CA LEU A 83 -0.44 8.54 -6.41
C LEU A 83 -1.57 7.53 -6.41
N ARG A 84 -2.51 7.63 -7.36
CA ARG A 84 -3.63 6.70 -7.53
C ARG A 84 -3.16 5.25 -7.60
N ALA A 85 -2.21 4.95 -8.49
CA ALA A 85 -1.68 3.59 -8.65
C ALA A 85 -1.04 3.06 -7.36
N ARG A 86 -0.29 3.90 -6.64
CA ARG A 86 0.33 3.52 -5.36
C ARG A 86 -0.70 3.34 -4.24
N ALA A 87 -1.72 4.19 -4.19
CA ALA A 87 -2.80 4.13 -3.20
C ALA A 87 -3.65 2.87 -3.37
N GLU A 88 -3.99 2.51 -4.60
CA GLU A 88 -4.75 1.30 -4.92
C GLU A 88 -4.00 0.03 -4.49
N ALA A 89 -2.71 -0.06 -4.82
CA ALA A 89 -1.83 -1.15 -4.39
C ALA A 89 -1.70 -1.21 -2.85
N THR A 90 -1.62 -0.05 -2.20
CA THR A 90 -1.57 0.06 -0.74
C THR A 90 -2.85 -0.43 -0.08
N ILE A 91 -4.02 -0.04 -0.60
CA ILE A 91 -5.32 -0.51 -0.09
C ILE A 91 -5.39 -2.04 -0.16
N ARG A 92 -5.06 -2.63 -1.31
CA ARG A 92 -5.04 -4.09 -1.47
C ARG A 92 -4.05 -4.76 -0.52
N ALA A 93 -2.81 -4.28 -0.43
CA ALA A 93 -1.78 -4.88 0.40
C ALA A 93 -2.15 -4.84 1.90
N LEU A 94 -2.62 -3.69 2.40
CA LEU A 94 -3.02 -3.56 3.81
C LEU A 94 -4.27 -4.39 4.13
N LEU A 95 -5.27 -4.42 3.25
CA LEU A 95 -6.46 -5.27 3.45
C LEU A 95 -6.13 -6.76 3.41
N ARG A 96 -5.14 -7.18 2.61
CA ARG A 96 -4.62 -8.56 2.64
C ARG A 96 -3.95 -8.86 3.97
N LYS A 97 -3.02 -8.01 4.40
CA LYS A 97 -2.33 -8.13 5.69
C LYS A 97 -3.29 -8.24 6.87
N ARG A 98 -4.34 -7.42 6.87
CA ARG A 98 -5.26 -7.27 8.01
C ARG A 98 -6.35 -8.33 8.07
N ASP A 99 -6.39 -9.24 7.10
CA ASP A 99 -7.21 -10.46 7.07
C ASP A 99 -8.65 -10.28 7.57
N GLY A 100 -9.46 -9.58 6.76
CA GLY A 100 -10.87 -9.28 7.08
C GLY A 100 -11.09 -8.06 7.98
N LYS A 101 -10.04 -7.49 8.58
CA LYS A 101 -10.13 -6.20 9.27
C LYS A 101 -10.02 -5.02 8.30
N THR A 102 -10.41 -3.85 8.77
CA THR A 102 -10.47 -2.62 7.97
C THR A 102 -9.22 -1.74 8.09
N ILE A 103 -9.05 -0.83 7.14
CA ILE A 103 -8.12 0.31 7.19
C ILE A 103 -8.90 1.62 7.24
N CYS A 104 -8.24 2.76 7.45
CA CYS A 104 -8.82 4.07 7.15
C CYS A 104 -8.05 4.78 6.02
N PRO A 105 -8.64 5.79 5.35
CA PRO A 105 -7.95 6.54 4.30
C PRO A 105 -6.61 7.13 4.75
N SER A 106 -6.47 7.54 6.01
CA SER A 106 -5.19 8.06 6.52
C SER A 106 -4.10 7.00 6.68
N ASP A 107 -4.43 5.71 6.79
CA ASP A 107 -3.42 4.65 6.73
C ASP A 107 -2.76 4.66 5.34
N VAL A 108 -3.58 4.73 4.28
CA VAL A 108 -3.13 4.74 2.89
C VAL A 108 -2.38 6.02 2.57
N ALA A 109 -2.93 7.18 2.94
CA ALA A 109 -2.32 8.49 2.67
C ALA A 109 -0.91 8.58 3.26
N ARG A 110 -0.70 8.08 4.49
CA ARG A 110 0.61 8.06 5.14
C ARG A 110 1.63 7.16 4.45
N VAL A 111 1.20 6.13 3.72
CA VAL A 111 2.10 5.29 2.93
C VAL A 111 2.50 6.00 1.64
N VAL A 112 1.57 6.69 0.98
CA VAL A 112 1.80 7.20 -0.39
C VAL A 112 2.26 8.65 -0.45
N GLY A 113 1.98 9.45 0.59
CA GLY A 113 2.09 10.91 0.53
C GLY A 113 3.21 11.53 1.35
N GLY A 114 4.10 10.72 1.94
CA GLY A 114 5.26 11.21 2.69
C GLY A 114 4.91 12.20 3.81
N SER A 115 5.73 13.26 3.97
CA SER A 115 5.51 14.35 4.92
C SER A 115 4.18 15.08 4.71
N ASP A 116 3.75 15.20 3.46
CA ASP A 116 2.61 15.99 3.03
C ASP A 116 1.34 15.17 2.83
N TRP A 117 1.28 13.97 3.42
CA TRP A 117 0.20 13.00 3.21
C TRP A 117 -1.22 13.55 3.36
N ARG A 118 -1.41 14.63 4.15
CA ARG A 118 -2.72 15.25 4.35
C ARG A 118 -3.31 15.84 3.07
N GLN A 119 -2.48 16.36 2.17
CA GLN A 119 -2.95 16.96 0.92
C GLN A 119 -3.60 15.92 0.00
N TRP A 120 -3.14 14.67 0.09
CA TRP A 120 -3.58 13.54 -0.74
C TRP A 120 -4.81 12.80 -0.19
N MET A 121 -5.42 13.31 0.88
CA MET A 121 -6.58 12.66 1.51
C MET A 121 -7.81 12.61 0.58
N SER A 122 -8.00 13.62 -0.27
CA SER A 122 -9.05 13.65 -1.29
C SER A 122 -8.84 12.55 -2.32
N ASP A 123 -7.62 12.42 -2.81
CA ASP A 123 -7.24 11.47 -3.86
C ASP A 123 -7.36 10.04 -3.36
N VAL A 124 -6.88 9.76 -2.15
CA VAL A 124 -7.04 8.45 -1.51
C VAL A 124 -8.50 8.07 -1.32
N ARG A 125 -9.37 9.03 -0.97
CA ARG A 125 -10.82 8.79 -0.90
C ARG A 125 -11.39 8.47 -2.27
N ALA A 126 -11.05 9.24 -3.29
CA ALA A 126 -11.48 8.99 -4.66
C ALA A 126 -11.04 7.61 -5.17
N VAL A 127 -9.84 7.14 -4.79
CA VAL A 127 -9.39 5.77 -5.09
C VAL A 127 -10.21 4.73 -4.36
N ALA A 128 -10.48 4.94 -3.06
CA ALA A 128 -11.31 4.02 -2.28
C ALA A 128 -12.75 3.96 -2.81
N ASP A 129 -13.31 5.10 -3.22
CA ASP A 129 -14.64 5.24 -3.82
C ASP A 129 -14.70 4.48 -5.15
N ALA A 130 -13.73 4.67 -6.05
CA ALA A 130 -13.67 3.94 -7.31
C ALA A 130 -13.56 2.42 -7.11
N LEU A 131 -12.76 1.98 -6.13
CA LEU A 131 -12.69 0.56 -5.76
C LEU A 131 -14.01 0.05 -5.16
N ALA A 132 -14.78 0.90 -4.50
CA ALA A 132 -16.08 0.55 -3.92
C ALA A 132 -17.14 0.40 -5.02
N ASP A 133 -17.15 1.30 -5.99
CA ASP A 133 -18.00 1.22 -7.19
C ASP A 133 -17.77 -0.09 -7.96
N ASP A 134 -16.51 -0.55 -8.04
CA ASP A 134 -16.15 -1.83 -8.66
C ASP A 134 -16.44 -3.06 -7.79
N GLY A 135 -16.94 -2.87 -6.57
CA GLY A 135 -17.20 -3.93 -5.57
C GLY A 135 -15.92 -4.57 -5.01
N ARG A 136 -14.75 -3.97 -5.23
CA ARG A 136 -13.45 -4.46 -4.73
C ARG A 136 -13.30 -4.17 -3.24
N VAL A 137 -13.78 -3.03 -2.78
CA VAL A 137 -13.80 -2.67 -1.35
C VAL A 137 -15.21 -2.31 -0.91
N VAL A 138 -15.42 -2.28 0.41
CA VAL A 138 -16.62 -1.69 1.01
C VAL A 138 -16.19 -0.54 1.91
N ILE A 139 -16.85 0.60 1.78
CA ILE A 139 -16.64 1.75 2.67
C ILE A 139 -17.74 1.72 3.72
N THR A 140 -17.37 1.82 4.99
CA THR A 140 -18.33 1.91 6.10
C THR A 140 -18.11 3.15 6.94
N GLN A 141 -19.19 3.69 7.48
CA GLN A 141 -19.20 4.78 8.44
C GLN A 141 -20.04 4.38 9.65
N ARG A 142 -19.43 4.41 10.85
CA ARG A 142 -20.08 3.93 12.09
C ARG A 142 -20.59 2.49 12.00
N GLY A 143 -19.92 1.65 11.21
CA GLY A 143 -20.27 0.24 11.01
C GLY A 143 -21.17 -0.02 9.81
N GLU A 144 -21.86 0.99 9.29
CA GLU A 144 -22.81 0.84 8.20
C GLU A 144 -22.14 1.11 6.84
N PRO A 145 -22.41 0.29 5.80
CA PRO A 145 -22.01 0.58 4.43
C PRO A 145 -22.53 1.95 3.97
N VAL A 146 -21.72 2.65 3.18
CA VAL A 146 -22.06 3.94 2.60
C VAL A 146 -21.71 3.96 1.12
N GLU A 147 -22.56 4.64 0.34
CA GLU A 147 -22.32 4.87 -1.09
C GLU A 147 -21.01 5.65 -1.29
N ALA A 148 -20.33 5.33 -2.40
CA ALA A 148 -19.09 5.98 -2.80
C ALA A 148 -19.27 7.52 -2.86
N GLY A 149 -18.33 8.26 -2.28
CA GLY A 149 -18.35 9.73 -2.26
C GLY A 149 -19.38 10.37 -1.32
N ALA A 150 -20.33 9.61 -0.75
CA ALA A 150 -21.38 10.17 0.11
C ALA A 150 -20.90 10.45 1.55
N ALA A 151 -19.86 9.75 2.00
CA ALA A 151 -19.45 9.73 3.40
C ALA A 151 -18.68 11.00 3.82
N LYS A 152 -19.11 11.64 4.93
CA LYS A 152 -18.45 12.81 5.51
C LYS A 152 -17.71 12.46 6.80
N GLY A 153 -16.43 12.81 6.91
CA GLY A 153 -15.63 12.53 8.11
C GLY A 153 -15.06 11.10 8.15
N PRO A 154 -14.75 10.55 9.33
CA PRO A 154 -14.08 9.25 9.45
C PRO A 154 -14.87 8.11 8.81
N VAL A 155 -14.15 7.29 8.04
CA VAL A 155 -14.66 6.08 7.37
C VAL A 155 -13.67 4.93 7.54
N ARG A 156 -14.15 3.71 7.33
CA ARG A 156 -13.34 2.49 7.27
C ARG A 156 -13.46 1.90 5.87
N ILE A 157 -12.38 1.29 5.39
CA ILE A 157 -12.33 0.57 4.12
C ILE A 157 -12.11 -0.91 4.48
N GLY A 158 -12.97 -1.78 3.98
CA GLY A 158 -12.89 -3.24 4.12
C GLY A 158 -12.84 -3.93 2.76
N ARG A 159 -12.65 -5.25 2.74
CA ARG A 159 -12.72 -6.04 1.50
C ARG A 159 -14.16 -6.11 1.00
N GLY A 160 -14.36 -5.85 -0.28
CA GLY A 160 -15.65 -6.04 -0.95
C GLY A 160 -15.79 -7.46 -1.49
N GLU A 161 -16.96 -7.78 -2.04
CA GLU A 161 -17.27 -9.12 -2.57
C GLU A 161 -16.34 -9.54 -3.71
N ARG A 162 -15.81 -8.57 -4.47
CA ARG A 162 -14.91 -8.80 -5.60
C ARG A 162 -13.45 -8.55 -5.26
N PHE A 163 -13.06 -8.53 -3.98
CA PHE A 163 -11.70 -8.14 -3.60
C PHE A 163 -10.58 -8.98 -4.26
N ASP A 164 -10.77 -10.30 -4.35
CA ASP A 164 -9.80 -11.24 -4.95
C ASP A 164 -10.25 -11.76 -6.34
N ALA A 165 -11.20 -11.09 -7.00
CA ALA A 165 -11.80 -11.53 -8.27
C ALA A 165 -11.15 -10.95 -9.53
#